data_AF-A0A957DWE7-F1
#
_entry.id   AF-A0A957DWE7-F1
#
_cell.length_a   1.000
_cell.length_b   1.000
_cell.length_c   1.000
_cell.angle_alpha   90.00
_cell.angle_beta   90.00
_cell.angle_gamma   90.00
#
_symmetry.space_group_name_H-M   'P 1'
#
loop_
_entity.id
_entity.type
_entity.pdbx_description
1 polymer ?
#
loop_
_entity_poly.entity_id
_entity_poly.type
_entity_poly.pdbx_seq_one_letter_code
_entity_poly.pdbx_strand_id
1 'polypeptide(L)'
;IFVAMEPGEALYFANPGPDGKFNKDYAFHWADFNNEPINDWKSFTSSLLSIPMAHQLIGFYTVADESDGVLKVMRSYQYYAAHAISDKVAKTDWKNPNRLGGYIWHTTGSGKTMTSFKSAQLIANSKDADKVVFLLDRIELGTQTLQAYRNFAGDGNEVQATEHTGVLVRKLKSTDPADSLIVTSIQKMSKLKDEEDGLKAHDL
;
A
#
# COMPACT_ATOMS: atom_id res chain seq x y z
N ILE A 1 2.03 0.97 18.58
CA ILE A 1 3.29 1.65 18.19
C ILE A 1 3.92 2.18 19.46
N PHE A 2 5.22 2.00 19.63
CA PHE A 2 5.99 2.61 20.71
C PHE A 2 6.86 3.74 20.16
N VAL A 3 7.13 4.71 21.04
CA VAL A 3 8.08 5.79 20.79
C VAL A 3 9.09 5.80 21.93
N ALA A 4 10.37 5.79 21.57
CA ALA A 4 11.48 6.04 22.47
C ALA A 4 12.08 7.40 22.10
N MET A 5 12.19 8.31 23.07
CA MET A 5 12.55 9.69 22.79
C MET A 5 13.32 10.31 23.95
N GLU A 6 14.36 11.04 23.59
CA GLU A 6 15.09 11.99 24.42
C GLU A 6 15.15 13.35 23.69
N PRO A 7 15.68 14.44 24.29
CA PRO A 7 15.57 15.76 23.67
C PRO A 7 16.15 15.89 22.26
N GLY A 8 17.20 15.13 21.94
CA GLY A 8 17.92 15.19 20.67
C GLY A 8 17.74 13.98 19.76
N GLU A 9 16.92 13.00 20.14
CA GLU A 9 16.68 11.79 19.36
C GLU A 9 15.29 11.22 19.63
N ALA A 10 14.60 10.82 18.56
CA ALA A 10 13.30 10.17 18.64
C ALA A 10 13.20 9.01 17.65
N LEU A 11 12.75 7.86 18.14
CA LEU A 11 12.54 6.64 17.37
C LEU A 11 11.11 6.14 17.58
N TYR A 12 10.52 5.57 16.53
CA TYR A 12 9.24 4.87 16.60
C TYR A 12 9.36 3.47 16.01
N PHE A 13 8.59 2.54 16.55
CA PHE A 13 8.56 1.15 16.12
C PHE A 13 7.23 0.48 16.45
N ALA A 14 6.93 -0.61 15.77
CA ALA A 14 5.76 -1.41 16.08
C ALA A 14 5.98 -2.17 17.40
N ASN A 15 4.89 -2.41 18.14
CA ASN A 15 4.95 -3.22 19.35
C ASN A 15 5.23 -4.68 18.94
N PRO A 16 6.33 -5.31 19.38
CA PRO A 16 6.65 -6.69 19.01
C PRO A 16 5.69 -7.72 19.64
N GLY A 17 4.85 -7.32 20.59
CA GLY A 17 3.95 -8.22 21.31
C GLY A 17 4.62 -8.84 22.55
N PRO A 18 3.87 -9.60 23.36
CA PRO A 18 4.36 -10.15 24.63
C PRO A 18 5.56 -11.08 24.50
N ASP A 19 5.56 -11.92 23.46
CA ASP A 19 6.61 -12.91 23.19
C ASP A 19 7.61 -12.45 22.12
N GLY A 20 7.38 -11.26 21.55
CA GLY A 20 8.20 -10.74 20.46
C GLY A 20 9.51 -10.13 20.95
N LYS A 21 10.58 -10.35 20.19
CA LYS A 21 11.88 -9.74 20.47
C LYS A 21 11.96 -8.36 19.82
N PHE A 22 12.35 -7.35 20.60
CA PHE A 22 12.65 -6.03 20.04
C PHE A 22 13.77 -6.14 19.01
N ASN A 23 13.53 -5.62 17.81
CA ASN A 23 14.52 -5.54 16.76
C ASN A 23 14.82 -4.07 16.44
N LYS A 24 16.05 -3.64 16.78
CA LYS A 24 16.50 -2.26 16.59
C LYS A 24 16.55 -1.85 15.12
N ASP A 25 16.73 -2.79 14.19
CA ASP A 25 16.73 -2.51 12.74
C ASP A 25 15.36 -2.03 12.23
N TYR A 26 14.31 -2.23 13.03
CA TYR A 26 12.94 -1.79 12.77
C TYR A 26 12.50 -0.64 13.69
N ALA A 27 13.45 0.04 14.34
CA ALA A 27 13.24 1.32 15.00
C ALA A 27 13.66 2.45 14.06
N PHE A 28 12.71 3.31 13.71
CA PHE A 28 12.89 4.31 12.66
C PHE A 28 12.86 5.72 13.24
N HIS A 29 13.68 6.61 12.69
CA HIS A 29 13.49 8.04 12.88
C HIS A 29 12.32 8.51 12.02
N TRP A 30 11.55 9.46 12.54
CA TRP A 30 10.62 10.21 11.70
C TRP A 30 11.41 11.22 10.86
N ALA A 31 10.96 11.47 9.63
CA ALA A 31 11.63 12.41 8.73
C ALA A 31 10.59 13.28 8.01
N ASP A 32 11.04 14.41 7.50
CA ASP A 32 10.23 15.28 6.65
C ASP A 32 10.08 14.73 5.22
N PHE A 33 9.45 15.51 4.35
CA PHE A 33 9.24 15.14 2.94
C PHE A 33 10.55 14.93 2.16
N ASN A 34 11.61 15.64 2.53
CA ASN A 34 12.93 15.52 1.89
C ASN A 34 13.75 14.37 2.47
N ASN A 35 13.18 13.60 3.41
CA ASN A 35 13.83 12.55 4.19
C ASN A 35 14.86 13.08 5.19
N GLU A 36 14.77 14.34 5.58
CA GLU A 36 15.60 14.89 6.66
C GLU A 36 15.04 14.47 8.02
N PRO A 37 15.83 13.78 8.87
CA PRO A 37 15.35 13.31 10.17
C PRO A 37 14.89 14.43 11.09
N ILE A 38 13.74 14.23 11.73
CA ILE A 38 13.17 15.14 12.73
C ILE A 38 13.46 14.54 14.12
N ASN A 39 14.58 14.95 14.70
CA ASN A 39 15.08 14.40 15.97
C ASN A 39 14.72 15.22 17.21
N ASP A 40 14.55 16.54 17.06
CA ASP A 40 14.13 17.40 18.18
C ASP A 40 12.75 16.96 18.68
N TRP A 41 12.64 16.70 19.98
CA TRP A 41 11.44 16.10 20.57
C TRP A 41 10.17 16.94 20.36
N LYS A 42 10.27 18.28 20.34
CA LYS A 42 9.12 19.16 20.11
C LYS A 42 8.64 19.06 18.66
N SER A 43 9.60 19.08 17.74
CA SER A 43 9.34 18.94 16.32
C SER A 43 8.72 17.56 16.03
N PHE A 44 9.32 16.50 16.57
CA PHE A 44 8.82 15.12 16.45
C PHE A 44 7.40 14.96 17.00
N THR A 45 7.14 15.48 18.21
CA THR A 45 5.82 15.40 18.83
C THR A 45 4.77 16.16 18.03
N SER A 46 5.10 17.34 17.52
CA SER A 46 4.20 18.13 16.67
C SER A 46 3.96 17.50 15.29
N SER A 47 4.93 16.74 14.75
CA SER A 47 4.81 16.14 13.42
C SER A 47 4.16 14.76 13.44
N LEU A 48 4.64 13.84 14.27
CA LEU A 48 4.21 12.43 14.27
C LEU A 48 3.13 12.14 15.31
N LEU A 49 3.27 12.72 16.50
CA LEU A 49 2.38 12.46 17.63
C LEU A 49 1.19 13.43 17.70
N SER A 50 1.10 14.37 16.75
CA SER A 50 -0.06 15.24 16.62
C SER A 50 -1.28 14.47 16.13
N ILE A 51 -2.45 14.96 16.51
CA ILE A 51 -3.71 14.51 15.93
C ILE A 51 -3.97 15.40 14.70
N PRO A 52 -4.32 14.83 13.53
CA PRO A 52 -4.71 13.43 13.31
C PRO A 52 -3.57 12.46 12.95
N MET A 53 -2.33 12.92 12.77
CA MET A 53 -1.24 12.09 12.24
C MET A 53 -0.99 10.80 13.02
N ALA A 54 -1.00 10.84 14.36
CA ALA A 54 -0.83 9.66 15.21
C ALA A 54 -1.92 8.61 14.96
N HIS A 55 -3.18 9.03 14.84
CA HIS A 55 -4.30 8.14 14.52
C HIS A 55 -4.16 7.57 13.12
N GLN A 56 -3.74 8.38 12.15
CA GLN A 56 -3.53 7.93 10.79
C GLN A 56 -2.40 6.89 10.73
N LEU A 57 -1.28 7.12 11.43
CA LEU A 57 -0.18 6.18 11.48
C LEU A 57 -0.64 4.80 11.97
N ILE A 58 -1.39 4.77 13.07
CA ILE A 58 -1.89 3.52 13.68
C ILE A 58 -3.01 2.88 12.87
N GLY A 59 -3.96 3.65 12.35
CA GLY A 59 -5.12 3.11 11.65
C GLY A 59 -4.85 2.75 10.18
N PHE A 60 -3.97 3.49 9.52
CA PHE A 60 -3.82 3.47 8.06
C PHE A 60 -2.40 3.20 7.58
N TYR A 61 -1.38 3.20 8.43
CA TYR A 61 0.01 3.01 7.99
C TYR A 61 0.78 1.96 8.83
N THR A 62 0.03 1.06 9.47
CA THR A 62 0.54 -0.22 9.97
C THR A 62 0.01 -1.39 9.14
N VAL A 63 0.77 -2.47 9.12
CA VAL A 63 0.45 -3.73 8.45
C VAL A 63 0.71 -4.86 9.43
N ALA A 64 -0.31 -5.66 9.73
CA ALA A 64 -0.11 -6.94 10.40
C ALA A 64 0.30 -7.95 9.33
N ASP A 65 1.55 -8.41 9.37
CA ASP A 65 2.04 -9.40 8.41
C ASP A 65 1.83 -10.81 8.97
N GLU A 66 0.90 -11.56 8.39
CA GLU A 66 0.58 -12.91 8.83
C GLU A 66 1.73 -13.92 8.61
N SER A 67 2.72 -13.60 7.78
CA SER A 67 3.83 -14.54 7.52
C SER A 67 4.74 -14.75 8.73
N ASP A 68 4.95 -13.70 9.52
CA ASP A 68 5.75 -13.73 10.74
C ASP A 68 4.94 -13.36 12.00
N GLY A 69 3.66 -12.99 11.85
CA GLY A 69 2.79 -12.57 12.93
C GLY A 69 3.20 -11.22 13.54
N VAL A 70 4.06 -10.46 12.85
CA VAL A 70 4.63 -9.21 13.38
C VAL A 70 3.87 -8.01 12.82
N LEU A 71 3.51 -7.10 13.72
CA LEU A 71 3.01 -5.79 13.32
C LEU A 71 4.17 -4.97 12.75
N LYS A 72 4.00 -4.43 11.55
CA LYS A 72 4.96 -3.56 10.86
C LYS A 72 4.38 -2.16 10.76
N VAL A 73 5.21 -1.15 10.98
CA VAL A 73 4.85 0.27 10.82
C VAL A 73 5.63 0.84 9.63
N MET A 74 4.97 1.65 8.80
CA MET A 74 5.60 2.28 7.65
C MET A 74 6.63 3.34 8.08
N ARG A 75 7.71 3.45 7.31
CA ARG A 75 8.68 4.54 7.39
C ARG A 75 8.08 5.85 6.87
N SER A 76 8.58 7.00 7.30
CA SER A 76 8.08 8.33 6.91
C SER A 76 7.95 8.51 5.40
N TYR A 77 8.96 8.13 4.62
CA TYR A 77 8.91 8.22 3.15
C TYR A 77 7.82 7.34 2.52
N GLN A 78 7.56 6.17 3.11
CA GLN A 78 6.49 5.28 2.63
C GLN A 78 5.13 5.88 2.94
N TYR A 79 4.98 6.52 4.11
CA TYR A 79 3.79 7.30 4.46
C TYR A 79 3.56 8.41 3.44
N TYR A 80 4.55 9.26 3.17
CA TYR A 80 4.42 10.36 2.21
C TYR A 80 4.05 9.85 0.82
N ALA A 81 4.68 8.76 0.35
CA ALA A 81 4.36 8.16 -0.94
C ALA A 81 2.92 7.64 -1.00
N ALA A 82 2.50 6.84 -0.02
CA ALA A 82 1.16 6.26 0.00
C ALA A 82 0.06 7.32 0.18
N HIS A 83 0.31 8.31 1.04
CA HIS A 83 -0.57 9.45 1.24
C HIS A 83 -0.70 10.28 -0.05
N ALA A 84 0.40 10.62 -0.70
CA ALA A 84 0.38 11.41 -1.93
C ALA A 84 -0.33 10.67 -3.09
N ILE A 85 -0.17 9.35 -3.19
CA ILE A 85 -0.92 8.53 -4.16
C ILE A 85 -2.43 8.60 -3.86
N SER A 86 -2.83 8.32 -2.62
CA SER A 86 -4.24 8.32 -2.22
C SER A 86 -4.89 9.70 -2.40
N ASP A 87 -4.20 10.76 -1.97
CA ASP A 87 -4.67 12.15 -2.13
C ASP A 87 -4.81 12.55 -3.61
N LYS A 88 -3.85 12.13 -4.45
CA LYS A 88 -3.92 12.36 -5.89
C LYS A 88 -5.13 11.66 -6.51
N VAL A 89 -5.41 10.41 -6.14
CA VAL A 89 -6.57 9.65 -6.62
C VAL A 89 -7.88 10.34 -6.20
N ALA A 90 -8.01 10.69 -4.92
CA ALA A 90 -9.22 11.34 -4.38
C ALA A 90 -9.51 12.70 -5.06
N LYS A 91 -8.47 13.44 -5.45
CA LYS A 91 -8.59 14.76 -6.10
C LYS A 91 -8.63 14.69 -7.63
N THR A 92 -8.51 13.51 -8.24
CA THR A 92 -8.48 13.37 -9.69
C THR A 92 -9.88 13.54 -10.27
N ASP A 93 -10.01 14.37 -11.30
CA ASP A 93 -11.21 14.38 -12.14
C ASP A 93 -11.18 13.17 -13.08
N TRP A 94 -11.89 12.11 -12.68
CA TRP A 94 -11.98 10.86 -13.42
C TRP A 94 -12.69 10.99 -14.77
N LYS A 95 -13.44 12.08 -15.00
CA LYS A 95 -14.08 12.37 -16.30
C LYS A 95 -13.11 12.97 -17.31
N ASN A 96 -11.94 13.44 -16.86
CA ASN A 96 -10.95 14.04 -17.75
C ASN A 96 -10.20 12.94 -18.55
N PRO A 97 -10.28 12.95 -19.90
CA PRO A 97 -9.57 11.97 -20.73
C PRO A 97 -8.04 12.18 -20.71
N ASN A 98 -7.57 13.39 -20.39
CA ASN A 98 -6.14 13.74 -20.31
C ASN A 98 -5.62 13.68 -18.87
N ARG A 99 -6.26 12.92 -17.98
CA ARG A 99 -5.81 12.77 -16.59
C ARG A 99 -4.38 12.22 -16.55
N LEU A 100 -3.53 12.88 -15.78
CA LEU A 100 -2.15 12.44 -15.54
C LEU A 100 -2.05 11.80 -14.17
N GLY A 101 -1.35 10.67 -14.11
CA GLY A 101 -0.93 10.03 -12.87
C GLY A 101 0.35 10.64 -12.32
N GLY A 102 1.24 9.78 -11.83
CA GLY A 102 2.56 10.13 -11.34
C GLY A 102 3.41 8.88 -11.13
N TYR A 103 4.64 9.05 -10.64
CA TYR A 103 5.51 7.94 -10.28
C TYR A 103 6.15 8.19 -8.91
N ILE A 104 6.43 7.10 -8.20
CA ILE A 104 7.22 7.09 -6.96
C ILE A 104 8.53 6.38 -7.25
N TRP A 105 9.65 7.06 -6.96
CA TRP A 105 10.97 6.49 -7.14
C TRP A 105 11.58 6.09 -5.81
N HIS A 106 11.56 4.77 -5.54
CA HIS A 106 12.14 4.16 -4.35
C HIS A 106 13.28 3.21 -4.74
N THR A 107 14.39 3.28 -4.01
CA THR A 107 15.53 2.35 -4.20
C THR A 107 15.13 0.89 -3.94
N THR A 108 15.89 -0.07 -4.48
CA THR A 108 15.66 -1.52 -4.26
C THR A 108 15.89 -1.89 -2.79
N GLY A 109 15.04 -2.74 -2.23
CA GLY A 109 15.08 -3.12 -0.80
C GLY A 109 14.42 -2.13 0.17
N SER A 110 13.97 -0.95 -0.27
CA SER A 110 13.34 0.07 0.60
C SER A 110 11.90 -0.22 1.05
N GLY A 111 11.33 -1.38 0.71
CA GLY A 111 9.94 -1.71 1.04
C GLY A 111 8.89 -1.18 0.05
N LYS A 112 9.21 -1.17 -1.25
CA LYS A 112 8.29 -0.78 -2.33
C LYS A 112 6.98 -1.58 -2.30
N THR A 113 7.05 -2.90 -2.11
CA THR A 113 5.89 -3.79 -2.10
C THR A 113 4.88 -3.43 -1.01
N MET A 114 5.36 -3.12 0.20
CA MET A 114 4.50 -2.67 1.30
C MET A 114 3.86 -1.30 1.01
N THR A 115 4.64 -0.38 0.42
CA THR A 115 4.15 0.95 0.06
C THR A 115 3.04 0.87 -0.98
N SER A 116 3.24 0.07 -2.04
CA SER A 116 2.24 -0.08 -3.10
C SER A 116 1.00 -0.82 -2.61
N PHE A 117 1.16 -1.85 -1.77
CA PHE A 117 0.03 -2.55 -1.16
C PHE A 117 -0.83 -1.58 -0.35
N LYS A 118 -0.20 -0.81 0.55
CA LYS A 118 -0.96 0.09 1.41
C LYS A 118 -1.64 1.19 0.61
N SER A 119 -0.99 1.72 -0.42
CA SER A 119 -1.60 2.67 -1.35
C SER A 119 -2.86 2.08 -2.00
N ALA A 120 -2.78 0.86 -2.50
CA ALA A 120 -3.90 0.19 -3.14
C ALA A 120 -5.06 -0.09 -2.16
N GLN A 121 -4.74 -0.53 -0.95
CA GLN A 121 -5.73 -0.73 0.12
C GLN A 121 -6.41 0.58 0.54
N LEU A 122 -5.66 1.69 0.65
CA LEU A 122 -6.22 2.99 0.99
C LEU A 122 -7.21 3.47 -0.06
N ILE A 123 -6.87 3.33 -1.35
CA ILE A 123 -7.75 3.69 -2.47
C ILE A 123 -9.01 2.81 -2.50
N ALA A 124 -8.86 1.50 -2.30
CA ALA A 124 -10.00 0.58 -2.28
C ALA A 124 -10.95 0.90 -1.10
N ASN A 125 -10.40 1.18 0.08
CA ASN A 125 -11.17 1.49 1.28
C ASN A 125 -11.86 2.86 1.22
N SER A 126 -11.24 3.86 0.57
CA SER A 126 -11.84 5.18 0.40
C SER A 126 -12.98 5.19 -0.62
N LYS A 127 -13.07 4.14 -1.46
CA LYS A 127 -14.03 4.03 -2.59
C LYS A 127 -13.88 5.16 -3.60
N ASP A 128 -12.68 5.72 -3.71
CA ASP A 128 -12.34 6.73 -4.74
C ASP A 128 -12.13 6.09 -6.13
N ALA A 129 -12.09 4.75 -6.21
CA ALA A 129 -12.03 3.98 -7.44
C ALA A 129 -12.85 2.68 -7.31
N ASP A 130 -13.49 2.25 -8.40
CA ASP A 130 -14.27 1.00 -8.43
C ASP A 130 -13.38 -0.24 -8.37
N LYS A 131 -12.22 -0.17 -9.02
CA LYS A 131 -11.23 -1.24 -9.10
C LYS A 131 -9.83 -0.69 -8.96
N VAL A 132 -9.00 -1.38 -8.20
CA VAL A 132 -7.56 -1.12 -8.05
C VAL A 132 -6.80 -2.32 -8.59
N VAL A 133 -6.12 -2.13 -9.73
CA VAL A 133 -5.37 -3.19 -10.41
C VAL A 133 -3.88 -3.00 -10.20
N PHE A 134 -3.25 -3.98 -9.54
CA PHE A 134 -1.81 -4.03 -9.37
C PHE A 134 -1.17 -4.86 -10.49
N LEU A 135 -0.44 -4.18 -11.38
CA LEU A 135 0.20 -4.78 -12.56
C LEU A 135 1.66 -5.11 -12.30
N LEU A 136 2.03 -6.37 -12.55
CA LEU A 136 3.38 -6.89 -12.37
C LEU A 136 4.00 -7.30 -13.71
N ASP A 137 5.28 -7.03 -13.91
CA ASP A 137 5.97 -7.36 -15.16
C ASP A 137 6.30 -8.86 -15.29
N ARG A 138 6.68 -9.55 -14.20
CA ARG A 138 7.08 -10.97 -14.27
C ARG A 138 6.15 -11.88 -13.47
N ILE A 139 5.92 -13.10 -13.99
CA ILE A 139 5.06 -14.11 -13.35
C ILE A 139 5.62 -14.56 -11.99
N GLU A 140 6.93 -14.80 -11.89
CA GLU A 140 7.59 -15.20 -10.62
C GLU A 140 7.59 -14.07 -9.58
N LEU A 141 7.72 -12.81 -10.03
CA LEU A 141 7.54 -11.66 -9.13
C LEU A 141 6.06 -11.51 -8.73
N GLY A 142 5.17 -11.97 -9.60
CA GLY A 142 3.74 -12.17 -9.39
C GLY A 142 3.40 -12.98 -8.16
N THR A 143 3.95 -14.20 -8.06
CA THR A 143 3.63 -15.12 -6.96
C THR A 143 4.13 -14.61 -5.61
N GLN A 144 5.35 -14.08 -5.54
CA GLN A 144 5.90 -13.50 -4.30
C GLN A 144 5.10 -12.27 -3.85
N THR A 145 4.77 -11.38 -4.79
CA THR A 145 4.01 -10.15 -4.47
C THR A 145 2.58 -10.47 -4.09
N LEU A 146 1.94 -11.42 -4.78
CA LEU A 146 0.61 -11.90 -4.43
C LEU A 146 0.59 -12.50 -3.03
N GLN A 147 1.58 -13.33 -2.68
CA GLN A 147 1.66 -13.91 -1.35
C GLN A 147 1.84 -12.80 -0.30
N ALA A 148 2.74 -11.85 -0.53
CA ALA A 148 2.91 -10.70 0.36
C ALA A 148 1.60 -9.92 0.54
N TYR A 149 0.86 -9.68 -0.54
CA TYR A 149 -0.40 -8.95 -0.49
C TYR A 149 -1.46 -9.72 0.31
N ARG A 150 -1.56 -11.05 0.14
CA ARG A 150 -2.45 -11.89 0.94
C ARG A 150 -2.10 -11.82 2.42
N ASN A 151 -0.82 -11.97 2.75
CA ASN A 151 -0.35 -11.89 4.14
C ASN A 151 -0.60 -10.51 4.77
N PHE A 152 -0.58 -9.43 3.98
CA PHE A 152 -0.85 -8.07 4.45
C PHE A 152 -2.35 -7.74 4.54
N ALA A 153 -3.18 -8.43 3.76
CA ALA A 153 -4.62 -8.22 3.73
C ALA A 153 -5.32 -8.97 4.88
N GLY A 154 -4.78 -10.13 5.24
CA GLY A 154 -5.35 -11.04 6.24
C GLY A 154 -6.82 -11.36 5.99
N ASP A 155 -7.58 -11.62 7.06
CA ASP A 155 -9.01 -11.97 7.00
C ASP A 155 -9.93 -10.83 6.50
N GLY A 156 -9.43 -9.59 6.40
CA GLY A 156 -10.26 -8.40 6.21
C GLY A 156 -10.48 -7.95 4.77
N ASN A 157 -9.64 -8.38 3.81
CA ASN A 157 -9.76 -8.01 2.40
C ASN A 157 -9.32 -9.17 1.49
N GLU A 158 -10.16 -9.57 0.53
CA GLU A 158 -9.76 -10.61 -0.41
C GLU A 158 -8.84 -10.04 -1.50
N VAL A 159 -7.61 -10.57 -1.56
CA VAL A 159 -6.66 -10.26 -2.65
C VAL A 159 -6.83 -11.27 -3.77
N GLN A 160 -7.33 -10.77 -4.89
CA GLN A 160 -7.67 -11.63 -6.01
C GLN A 160 -6.49 -11.85 -6.94
N ALA A 161 -6.10 -13.11 -7.09
CA ALA A 161 -5.18 -13.55 -8.13
C ALA A 161 -5.93 -13.80 -9.44
N THR A 162 -5.21 -13.72 -10.56
CA THR A 162 -5.77 -14.07 -11.88
C THR A 162 -4.94 -15.20 -12.47
N GLU A 163 -5.45 -16.42 -12.41
CA GLU A 163 -4.72 -17.61 -12.91
C GLU A 163 -4.56 -17.53 -14.43
N HIS A 164 -5.65 -17.19 -15.12
CA HIS A 164 -5.71 -17.00 -16.57
C HIS A 164 -6.51 -15.73 -16.92
N THR A 165 -6.41 -15.29 -18.17
CA THR A 165 -6.97 -14.01 -18.65
C THR A 165 -8.51 -13.96 -18.51
N GLY A 166 -9.23 -15.07 -18.76
CA GLY A 166 -10.68 -15.12 -18.50
C GLY A 166 -11.10 -14.86 -17.04
N VAL A 167 -10.28 -15.25 -16.05
CA VAL A 167 -10.53 -14.91 -14.63
C VAL A 167 -10.34 -13.41 -14.39
N LEU A 168 -9.33 -12.80 -15.03
CA LEU A 168 -9.11 -11.36 -14.96
C LEU A 168 -10.30 -10.58 -15.55
N VAL A 169 -10.81 -10.99 -16.72
CA VAL A 169 -12.01 -10.40 -17.34
C VAL A 169 -13.20 -10.46 -16.38
N ARG A 170 -13.47 -11.64 -15.81
CA ARG A 170 -14.61 -11.83 -14.89
C ARG A 170 -14.51 -10.92 -13.66
N LYS A 171 -13.31 -10.78 -13.08
CA LYS A 171 -13.09 -9.95 -11.89
C LYS A 171 -13.20 -8.46 -12.17
N LEU A 172 -12.72 -8.03 -13.33
CA LEU A 172 -12.88 -6.64 -13.77
C LEU A 172 -14.36 -6.27 -14.00
N LYS A 173 -15.16 -7.21 -14.53
CA LYS A 173 -16.61 -7.04 -14.74
C LYS A 173 -17.45 -7.24 -13.48
N SER A 174 -16.89 -7.85 -12.44
CA SER A 174 -17.59 -8.18 -11.21
C SER A 174 -17.92 -6.91 -10.42
N THR A 175 -19.14 -6.83 -9.89
CA THR A 175 -19.55 -5.78 -8.94
C THR A 175 -19.31 -6.17 -7.48
N ASP A 176 -18.74 -7.36 -7.24
CA ASP A 176 -18.43 -7.83 -5.89
C ASP A 176 -17.33 -6.94 -5.26
N PRO A 177 -17.55 -6.38 -4.05
CA PRO A 177 -16.52 -5.67 -3.30
C PRO A 177 -15.24 -6.48 -3.07
N ALA A 178 -15.34 -7.81 -2.95
CA ALA A 178 -14.19 -8.71 -2.82
C ALA A 178 -13.31 -8.75 -4.07
N ASP A 179 -13.83 -8.29 -5.22
CA ASP A 179 -13.09 -8.17 -6.48
C ASP A 179 -12.58 -6.74 -6.74
N SER A 180 -12.51 -5.88 -5.71
CA SER A 180 -12.03 -4.49 -5.84
C SER A 180 -10.51 -4.39 -5.97
N LEU A 181 -9.75 -5.28 -5.31
CA LEU A 181 -8.29 -5.29 -5.33
C LEU A 181 -7.77 -6.49 -6.14
N ILE A 182 -7.24 -6.23 -7.34
CA ILE A 182 -6.84 -7.26 -8.29
C ILE A 182 -5.32 -7.24 -8.50
N VAL A 183 -4.67 -8.40 -8.38
CA VAL A 183 -3.25 -8.56 -8.70
C VAL A 183 -3.10 -9.38 -9.98
N THR A 184 -2.43 -8.82 -10.98
CA THR A 184 -2.24 -9.46 -12.28
C THR A 184 -0.92 -9.07 -12.94
N SER A 185 -0.59 -9.69 -14.08
CA SER A 185 0.63 -9.39 -14.84
C SER A 185 0.34 -8.57 -16.09
N ILE A 186 1.34 -7.81 -16.55
CA ILE A 186 1.26 -7.01 -17.79
C ILE A 186 0.92 -7.91 -18.99
N GLN A 187 1.46 -9.13 -19.04
CA GLN A 187 1.19 -10.08 -20.13
C GLN A 187 -0.25 -10.59 -20.13
N LYS A 188 -0.90 -10.69 -18.96
CA LYS A 188 -2.32 -11.08 -18.87
C LYS A 188 -3.20 -9.90 -19.27
N MET A 189 -2.87 -8.70 -18.77
CA MET A 189 -3.55 -7.46 -19.12
C MET A 189 -3.50 -7.17 -20.62
N SER A 190 -2.36 -7.42 -21.29
CA SER A 190 -2.21 -7.16 -22.73
C SER A 190 -3.08 -8.06 -23.61
N LYS A 191 -3.43 -9.26 -23.14
CA LYS A 191 -4.23 -10.25 -23.87
C LYS A 191 -5.74 -10.07 -23.71
N LEU A 192 -6.18 -9.10 -22.88
CA LEU A 192 -7.61 -8.90 -22.59
C LEU A 192 -8.46 -8.55 -23.82
N LYS A 193 -7.85 -7.98 -24.85
CA LYS A 193 -8.57 -7.62 -26.10
C LYS A 193 -8.70 -8.78 -27.07
N ASP A 194 -7.91 -9.84 -26.88
CA ASP A 194 -7.82 -10.98 -27.79
C ASP A 194 -8.72 -12.15 -27.33
N GLU A 195 -9.37 -12.05 -26.16
CA GLU A 195 -10.34 -13.05 -25.69
C GLU A 195 -11.74 -12.79 -26.25
N GLU A 196 -12.49 -13.86 -26.57
CA GLU A 196 -13.85 -13.78 -27.13
C GLU A 196 -14.82 -12.97 -26.23
N ASP A 197 -14.62 -13.00 -24.91
CA ASP A 197 -15.36 -12.24 -23.90
C ASP A 197 -14.57 -11.07 -23.28
N GLY A 198 -13.52 -10.61 -23.97
CA GLY A 198 -12.60 -9.57 -23.54
C GLY A 198 -13.25 -8.26 -23.08
N LEU A 199 -12.46 -7.41 -22.41
CA LEU A 199 -12.97 -6.12 -21.91
C LEU A 199 -13.39 -5.20 -23.07
N LYS A 200 -14.66 -4.80 -23.08
CA LYS A 200 -15.22 -3.82 -24.00
C LYS A 200 -15.32 -2.46 -23.30
N ALA A 201 -15.38 -1.38 -24.09
CA ALA A 201 -15.41 -0.02 -23.54
C ALA A 201 -16.63 0.29 -22.65
N HIS A 202 -17.70 -0.52 -22.71
CA HIS A 202 -18.88 -0.38 -21.84
C HIS A 202 -18.79 -1.21 -20.55
N ASP A 203 -17.77 -2.06 -20.42
CA ASP A 203 -17.49 -2.85 -19.22
C ASP A 203 -16.68 -2.05 -18.16
N LEU A 204 -16.31 -0.81 -18.49
CA LEU A 204 -15.54 0.16 -17.69
C LEU A 204 -16.37 1.44 -17.51
#